data_AF-A0A4Q3YNY2-F1
#
_entry.id   AF-A0A4Q3YNY2-F1
#
_cell.length_a   1.000
_cell.length_b   1.000
_cell.length_c   1.000
_cell.angle_alpha   90.00
_cell.angle_beta   90.00
_cell.angle_gamma   90.00
#
_symmetry.space_group_name_H-M   'P 1'
#
loop_
_entity.id
_entity.type
_entity.pdbx_description
1 polymer ?
#
loop_
_entity_poly.entity_id
_entity_poly.type
_entity_poly.pdbx_seq_one_letter_code
_entity_poly.pdbx_strand_id
1 'polypeptide(L)'
;MFAMNNISIIGKFLTIVSAFALFILCVVAYSSLKISSVDSGYSDLLEHEVIAAQKLLQANRAFQTARSDMGELTVSRFDQQKKHTMDDLSTSRKTLVSAFDAAISALPADERFSVLKAKVIDVLDVNCKSTINAAAAATNESDIKTSQNIFLSDCQPLFPALTQEIADLSNETMGKVQAISDQLSTVSSNTIWATASGSVLGLIIVMVSA
;
A
#
# COMPACT_ATOMS: atom_id res chain seq x y z
N MET A 1 23.08 -72.10 -24.05
CA MET A 1 24.22 -71.46 -23.36
C MET A 1 24.54 -70.20 -24.14
N PHE A 2 24.18 -68.97 -23.79
CA PHE A 2 23.64 -68.30 -22.60
C PHE A 2 22.63 -67.24 -23.09
N ALA A 3 21.51 -66.99 -22.38
CA ALA A 3 20.81 -65.69 -22.35
C ALA A 3 19.40 -65.85 -21.74
N MET A 4 19.29 -66.02 -20.43
CA MET A 4 18.05 -65.80 -19.68
C MET A 4 18.43 -65.81 -18.19
N ASN A 5 18.60 -64.62 -17.60
CA ASN A 5 18.49 -64.39 -16.13
C ASN A 5 18.67 -62.92 -15.65
N ASN A 6 18.92 -61.93 -16.52
CA ASN A 6 19.04 -60.51 -16.11
C ASN A 6 17.89 -59.59 -16.54
N ILE A 7 16.87 -60.10 -17.22
CA ILE A 7 15.70 -59.31 -17.66
C ILE A 7 14.85 -58.84 -16.46
N SER A 8 14.88 -59.59 -15.34
CA SER A 8 14.15 -59.24 -14.10
C SER A 8 14.75 -58.04 -13.35
N ILE A 9 16.07 -57.81 -13.43
CA ILE A 9 16.74 -56.72 -12.70
C ILE A 9 16.61 -55.40 -13.46
N ILE A 10 16.78 -55.42 -14.79
CA ILE A 10 16.67 -54.24 -15.65
C ILE A 10 15.25 -53.66 -15.60
N GLY A 11 14.22 -54.51 -15.65
CA GLY A 11 12.82 -54.08 -15.56
C GLY A 11 12.51 -53.36 -14.24
N LYS A 12 12.97 -53.92 -13.10
CA LYS A 12 12.79 -53.31 -11.76
C LYS A 12 13.49 -51.95 -11.66
N PHE A 13 14.71 -51.84 -12.19
CA PHE A 13 15.43 -50.56 -12.22
C PHE A 13 14.68 -49.51 -13.05
N LEU A 14 14.17 -49.89 -14.21
CA LEU A 14 13.47 -48.98 -15.12
C LEU A 14 12.14 -48.48 -14.52
N THR A 15 11.42 -49.33 -13.80
CA THR A 15 10.19 -48.93 -13.07
C THR A 15 10.50 -47.96 -11.92
N ILE A 16 11.58 -48.19 -11.16
CA ILE A 16 11.98 -47.30 -10.06
C ILE A 16 12.37 -45.92 -10.59
N VAL A 17 13.20 -45.88 -11.64
CA VAL A 17 13.62 -44.61 -12.27
C VAL A 17 12.43 -43.85 -12.84
N SER A 18 11.50 -44.55 -13.50
CA SER A 18 10.29 -43.92 -14.05
C SER A 18 9.37 -43.38 -12.95
N ALA A 19 9.13 -44.14 -11.89
CA ALA A 19 8.32 -43.70 -10.75
C ALA A 19 8.95 -42.49 -10.04
N PHE A 20 10.27 -42.50 -9.86
CA PHE A 20 11.02 -41.39 -9.27
C PHE A 20 10.97 -40.14 -10.14
N ALA A 21 11.13 -40.28 -11.47
CA ALA A 21 11.02 -39.16 -12.40
C ALA A 21 9.61 -38.53 -12.37
N LEU A 22 8.56 -39.35 -12.38
CA LEU A 22 7.17 -38.86 -12.30
C LEU A 22 6.91 -38.18 -10.96
N PHE A 23 7.38 -38.75 -9.86
CA PHE A 23 7.27 -38.16 -8.53
C PHE A 23 7.95 -36.78 -8.46
N ILE A 24 9.18 -36.66 -8.98
CA ILE A 24 9.88 -35.36 -9.04
C ILE A 24 9.05 -34.35 -9.85
N LEU A 25 8.53 -34.75 -11.02
CA LEU A 25 7.71 -33.86 -11.84
C LEU A 25 6.47 -33.35 -11.09
N CYS A 26 5.79 -34.22 -10.35
CA CYS A 26 4.63 -33.82 -9.53
C CYS A 26 5.02 -32.85 -8.41
N VAL A 27 6.12 -33.12 -7.69
CA VAL A 27 6.59 -32.23 -6.62
C VAL A 27 7.01 -30.87 -7.18
N VAL A 28 7.75 -30.85 -8.29
CA VAL A 28 8.16 -29.60 -8.95
C VAL A 28 6.93 -28.82 -9.43
N ALA A 29 5.99 -29.47 -10.12
CA ALA A 29 4.77 -28.81 -10.59
C ALA A 29 3.95 -28.20 -9.44
N TYR A 30 3.74 -28.95 -8.36
CA TYR A 30 3.03 -28.47 -7.18
C TYR A 30 3.75 -27.26 -6.55
N SER A 31 5.07 -27.37 -6.36
CA SER A 31 5.88 -26.31 -5.76
C SER A 31 5.88 -25.06 -6.62
N SER A 32 6.07 -25.18 -7.94
CA SER A 32 6.05 -24.06 -8.87
C SER A 32 4.72 -23.32 -8.87
N LEU A 33 3.60 -24.03 -8.86
CA LEU A 33 2.26 -23.41 -8.79
C LEU A 33 2.06 -22.64 -7.48
N LYS A 34 2.53 -23.19 -6.34
CA LYS A 34 2.43 -22.51 -5.04
C LYS A 34 3.35 -21.30 -4.93
N ILE A 35 4.59 -21.42 -5.41
CA ILE A 35 5.53 -20.29 -5.46
C ILE A 35 4.96 -19.18 -6.34
N SER A 36 4.42 -19.50 -7.52
CA SER A 36 3.80 -18.51 -8.41
C SER A 36 2.60 -17.81 -7.78
N SER A 37 1.77 -18.53 -7.01
CA SER A 37 0.65 -17.93 -6.29
C SER A 37 1.09 -17.01 -5.13
N VAL A 38 2.19 -17.35 -4.45
CA VAL A 38 2.77 -16.49 -3.40
C VAL A 38 3.39 -15.24 -4.03
N ASP A 39 4.14 -15.41 -5.12
CA ASP A 39 4.75 -14.30 -5.86
C ASP A 39 3.70 -13.32 -6.41
N SER A 40 2.61 -13.84 -7.00
CA SER A 40 1.52 -12.97 -7.48
C SER A 40 0.86 -12.24 -6.33
N GLY A 41 0.64 -12.88 -5.18
CA GLY A 41 0.01 -12.22 -4.04
C GLY A 41 0.91 -11.15 -3.39
N TYR A 42 2.23 -11.34 -3.37
CA TYR A 42 3.16 -10.29 -2.93
C TYR A 42 3.21 -9.13 -3.94
N SER A 43 3.21 -9.43 -5.24
CA SER A 43 3.19 -8.41 -6.28
C SER A 43 1.91 -7.58 -6.20
N ASP A 44 0.76 -8.23 -6.06
CA ASP A 44 -0.54 -7.57 -5.89
C ASP A 44 -0.56 -6.63 -4.68
N LEU A 45 -0.02 -7.10 -3.54
CA LEU A 45 0.10 -6.31 -2.31
C LEU A 45 0.97 -5.05 -2.48
N LEU A 46 2.07 -5.19 -3.21
CA LEU A 46 3.01 -4.10 -3.48
C LEU A 46 2.42 -3.08 -4.47
N GLU A 47 1.66 -3.54 -5.45
CA GLU A 47 1.04 -2.69 -6.48
C GLU A 47 -0.21 -1.96 -5.99
N HIS A 48 -0.91 -2.47 -4.97
CA HIS A 48 -2.18 -1.91 -4.50
C HIS A 48 -2.06 -1.34 -3.07
N GLU A 49 -2.12 -2.17 -2.05
CA GLU A 49 -2.26 -1.72 -0.65
C GLU A 49 -1.04 -0.92 -0.15
N VAL A 50 0.17 -1.34 -0.49
CA VAL A 50 1.39 -0.61 -0.07
C VAL A 50 1.46 0.77 -0.72
N ILE A 51 1.14 0.87 -2.02
CA ILE A 51 1.07 2.16 -2.72
C ILE A 51 -0.02 3.03 -2.10
N ALA A 52 -1.22 2.48 -1.88
CA ALA A 52 -2.33 3.24 -1.28
C ALA A 52 -1.98 3.80 0.11
N ALA A 53 -1.41 2.98 1.00
CA ALA A 53 -0.99 3.41 2.32
C ALA A 53 0.11 4.49 2.25
N GLN A 54 1.13 4.30 1.42
CA GLN A 54 2.19 5.30 1.25
C GLN A 54 1.63 6.63 0.72
N LYS A 55 0.71 6.57 -0.24
CA LYS A 55 0.08 7.75 -0.82
C LYS A 55 -0.84 8.46 0.16
N LEU A 56 -1.53 7.76 1.05
CA LEU A 56 -2.23 8.39 2.16
C LEU A 56 -1.30 9.13 3.13
N LEU A 57 -0.12 8.56 3.46
CA LEU A 57 0.86 9.28 4.27
C LEU A 57 1.36 10.55 3.58
N GLN A 58 1.60 10.48 2.27
CA GLN A 58 1.97 11.65 1.45
C GLN A 58 0.85 12.71 1.45
N ALA A 59 -0.40 12.28 1.26
CA ALA A 59 -1.58 13.14 1.32
C ALA A 59 -1.70 13.81 2.70
N ASN A 60 -1.55 13.05 3.78
CA ASN A 60 -1.59 13.56 5.15
C ASN A 60 -0.57 14.68 5.37
N ARG A 61 0.68 14.45 4.95
CA ARG A 61 1.74 15.46 5.04
C ARG A 61 1.40 16.71 4.21
N ALA A 62 0.96 16.55 2.97
CA ALA A 62 0.57 17.67 2.12
C ALA A 62 -0.60 18.49 2.70
N PHE A 63 -1.56 17.83 3.36
CA PHE A 63 -2.65 18.50 4.06
C PHE A 63 -2.15 19.32 5.26
N GLN A 64 -1.24 18.76 6.06
CA GLN A 64 -0.61 19.49 7.16
C GLN A 64 0.27 20.65 6.66
N THR A 65 0.98 20.48 5.53
CA THR A 65 1.72 21.57 4.88
C THR A 65 0.78 22.67 4.43
N ALA A 66 -0.33 22.34 3.76
CA ALA A 66 -1.33 23.34 3.38
C ALA A 66 -1.87 24.14 4.59
N ARG A 67 -2.07 23.48 5.74
CA ARG A 67 -2.41 24.17 7.00
C ARG A 67 -1.35 25.18 7.42
N SER A 68 -0.08 24.76 7.33
CA SER A 68 1.07 25.60 7.68
C SER A 68 1.16 26.80 6.75
N ASP A 69 1.03 26.58 5.44
CA ASP A 69 1.07 27.62 4.42
C ASP A 69 -0.04 28.66 4.67
N MET A 70 -1.26 28.22 5.01
CA MET A 70 -2.34 29.14 5.37
C MET A 70 -2.05 29.94 6.65
N GLY A 71 -1.44 29.31 7.66
CA GLY A 71 -1.00 30.00 8.86
C GLY A 71 0.06 31.06 8.55
N GLU A 72 1.04 30.72 7.71
CA GLU A 72 2.08 31.65 7.25
C GLU A 72 1.48 32.82 6.45
N LEU A 73 0.47 32.55 5.61
CA LEU A 73 -0.21 33.58 4.84
C LEU A 73 -0.86 34.63 5.77
N THR A 74 -1.41 34.20 6.91
CA THR A 74 -2.08 35.09 7.87
C THR A 74 -1.12 35.98 8.68
N VAL A 75 0.19 35.70 8.67
CA VAL A 75 1.21 36.51 9.36
C VAL A 75 2.10 37.29 8.38
N SER A 76 1.93 37.06 7.08
CA SER A 76 2.72 37.68 6.04
C SER A 76 2.39 39.17 5.88
N ARG A 77 3.43 40.01 5.89
CA ARG A 77 3.31 41.48 5.79
C ARG A 77 3.68 42.04 4.41
N PHE A 78 4.32 41.22 3.57
CA PHE A 78 4.89 41.67 2.30
C PHE A 78 4.19 40.95 1.15
N ASP A 79 3.87 41.68 0.08
CA ASP A 79 3.17 41.11 -1.08
C ASP A 79 3.95 39.99 -1.75
N GLN A 80 5.29 40.10 -1.80
CA GLN A 80 6.14 39.03 -2.32
C GLN A 80 6.03 37.75 -1.48
N GLN A 81 6.03 37.88 -0.15
CA GLN A 81 5.87 36.73 0.75
C GLN A 81 4.47 36.13 0.62
N LYS A 82 3.41 36.96 0.61
CA LYS A 82 2.03 36.49 0.39
C LYS A 82 1.90 35.69 -0.91
N LYS A 83 2.49 36.19 -2.00
CA LYS A 83 2.49 35.50 -3.29
C LYS A 83 3.20 34.14 -3.21
N HIS A 84 4.39 34.10 -2.62
CA HIS A 84 5.14 32.85 -2.43
C HIS A 84 4.33 31.83 -1.63
N THR A 85 3.78 32.23 -0.49
CA THR A 85 2.98 31.34 0.36
C THR A 85 1.70 30.85 -0.35
N MET A 86 1.09 31.67 -1.22
CA MET A 86 -0.03 31.22 -2.06
C MET A 86 0.38 30.18 -3.10
N ASP A 87 1.57 30.32 -3.70
CA ASP A 87 2.12 29.35 -4.65
C ASP A 87 2.47 28.03 -3.93
N ASP A 88 3.01 28.10 -2.72
CA ASP A 88 3.26 26.93 -1.85
C ASP A 88 1.95 26.22 -1.49
N LEU A 89 0.93 26.96 -1.04
CA LEU A 89 -0.39 26.41 -0.73
C LEU A 89 -1.01 25.69 -1.94
N SER A 90 -0.88 26.28 -3.13
CA SER A 90 -1.33 25.67 -4.39
C SER A 90 -0.59 24.35 -4.68
N THR A 91 0.71 24.32 -4.41
CA THR A 91 1.55 23.12 -4.57
C THR A 91 1.18 22.04 -3.57
N SER A 92 0.97 22.39 -2.30
CA SER A 92 0.49 21.50 -1.25
C SER A 92 -0.87 20.90 -1.61
N ARG A 93 -1.81 21.72 -2.10
CA ARG A 93 -3.13 21.26 -2.59
C ARG A 93 -3.00 20.29 -3.78
N LYS A 94 -2.18 20.60 -4.79
CA LYS A 94 -1.97 19.70 -5.93
C LYS A 94 -1.38 18.35 -5.50
N THR A 95 -0.43 18.38 -4.57
CA THR A 95 0.20 17.18 -4.00
C THR A 95 -0.80 16.34 -3.22
N LEU A 96 -1.68 16.98 -2.44
CA LEU A 96 -2.77 16.32 -1.73
C LEU A 96 -3.70 15.58 -2.71
N VAL A 97 -4.17 16.28 -3.74
CA VAL A 97 -5.09 15.72 -4.74
C VAL A 97 -4.45 14.56 -5.47
N SER A 98 -3.22 14.72 -5.97
CA SER A 98 -2.54 13.68 -6.73
C SER A 98 -2.20 12.45 -5.88
N ALA A 99 -1.88 12.64 -4.60
CA ALA A 99 -1.65 11.54 -3.67
C ALA A 99 -2.96 10.76 -3.43
N PHE A 100 -4.09 11.42 -3.20
CA PHE A 100 -5.38 10.74 -3.10
C PHE A 100 -5.77 10.03 -4.40
N ASP A 101 -5.56 10.64 -5.56
CA ASP A 101 -5.86 10.01 -6.86
C ASP A 101 -5.02 8.76 -7.10
N ALA A 102 -3.75 8.78 -6.71
CA ALA A 102 -2.90 7.60 -6.76
C ALA A 102 -3.37 6.52 -5.78
N ALA A 103 -3.81 6.87 -4.56
CA ALA A 103 -4.37 5.92 -3.60
C ALA A 103 -5.68 5.29 -4.11
N ILE A 104 -6.59 6.09 -4.67
CA ILE A 104 -7.85 5.63 -5.28
C ILE A 104 -7.55 4.71 -6.47
N SER A 105 -6.56 5.04 -7.30
CA SER A 105 -6.19 4.20 -8.45
C SER A 105 -5.60 2.86 -7.99
N ALA A 106 -4.86 2.85 -6.88
CA ALA A 106 -4.29 1.64 -6.30
C ALA A 106 -5.32 0.79 -5.55
N LEU A 107 -6.39 1.37 -5.00
CA LEU A 107 -7.45 0.61 -4.32
C LEU A 107 -8.84 1.18 -4.67
N PRO A 108 -9.32 1.00 -5.92
CA PRO A 108 -10.54 1.66 -6.41
C PRO A 108 -11.82 1.12 -5.74
N ALA A 109 -11.77 -0.08 -5.16
CA ALA A 109 -12.91 -0.70 -4.49
C ALA A 109 -13.20 -0.09 -3.10
N ASP A 110 -12.26 0.64 -2.49
CA ASP A 110 -12.45 1.24 -1.17
C ASP A 110 -12.90 2.70 -1.31
N GLU A 111 -14.21 2.91 -1.28
CA GLU A 111 -14.81 4.23 -1.50
C GLU A 111 -14.38 5.28 -0.46
N ARG A 112 -13.87 4.85 0.70
CA ARG A 112 -13.43 5.75 1.77
C ARG A 112 -12.32 6.70 1.30
N PHE A 113 -11.46 6.28 0.38
CA PHE A 113 -10.45 7.15 -0.23
C PHE A 113 -11.09 8.36 -0.93
N SER A 114 -12.14 8.12 -1.72
CA SER A 114 -12.84 9.16 -2.48
C SER A 114 -13.63 10.11 -1.57
N VAL A 115 -14.29 9.55 -0.56
CA VAL A 115 -15.05 10.33 0.44
C VAL A 115 -14.11 11.23 1.24
N LEU A 116 -12.98 10.68 1.70
CA LEU A 116 -12.01 11.46 2.47
C LEU A 116 -11.32 12.53 1.63
N LYS A 117 -10.98 12.23 0.37
CA LYS A 117 -10.48 13.21 -0.61
C LYS A 117 -11.43 14.40 -0.71
N ALA A 118 -12.73 14.14 -0.87
CA ALA A 118 -13.72 15.20 -1.00
C ALA A 118 -13.76 16.09 0.25
N LYS A 119 -13.77 15.50 1.45
CA LYS A 119 -13.76 16.25 2.71
C LYS A 119 -12.53 17.17 2.84
N VAL A 120 -11.33 16.66 2.58
CA VAL A 120 -10.11 17.45 2.75
C VAL A 120 -10.00 18.57 1.71
N ILE A 121 -10.50 18.35 0.49
CA ILE A 121 -10.57 19.39 -0.54
C ILE A 121 -11.59 20.46 -0.15
N ASP A 122 -12.75 20.07 0.36
CA ASP A 122 -13.78 21.01 0.83
C ASP A 122 -13.24 21.95 1.91
N VAL A 123 -12.44 21.41 2.84
CA VAL A 123 -11.76 22.24 3.84
C VAL A 123 -10.85 23.29 3.20
N LEU A 124 -10.03 22.92 2.23
CA LEU A 124 -9.11 23.87 1.59
C LEU A 124 -9.81 24.88 0.68
N ASP A 125 -10.79 24.43 -0.09
CA ASP A 125 -11.38 25.23 -1.17
C ASP A 125 -12.62 26.02 -0.75
N VAL A 126 -13.31 25.56 0.30
CA VAL A 126 -14.59 26.11 0.75
C VAL A 126 -14.46 26.65 2.17
N ASN A 127 -14.14 25.81 3.15
CA ASN A 127 -14.16 26.23 4.56
C ASN A 127 -13.07 27.26 4.87
N CYS A 128 -11.84 27.05 4.39
CA CYS A 128 -10.71 27.95 4.62
C CYS A 128 -10.62 29.11 3.63
N LYS A 129 -11.55 29.21 2.67
CA LYS A 129 -11.53 30.24 1.63
C LYS A 129 -11.61 31.66 2.20
N SER A 130 -12.40 31.87 3.25
CA SER A 130 -12.51 33.16 3.93
C SER A 130 -11.17 33.61 4.51
N THR A 131 -10.44 32.69 5.17
CA THR A 131 -9.09 32.93 5.69
C THR A 131 -8.13 33.32 4.57
N ILE A 132 -8.08 32.54 3.48
CA ILE A 132 -7.16 32.79 2.38
C ILE A 132 -7.42 34.17 1.77
N ASN A 133 -8.68 34.51 1.52
CA ASN A 133 -9.05 35.81 0.95
C ASN A 133 -8.73 36.97 1.89
N ALA A 134 -9.05 36.84 3.18
CA ALA A 134 -8.76 37.87 4.18
C ALA A 134 -7.26 38.10 4.34
N ALA A 135 -6.47 37.02 4.39
CA ALA A 135 -5.01 37.10 4.51
C ALA A 135 -4.35 37.67 3.25
N ALA A 136 -4.82 37.29 2.05
CA ALA A 136 -4.30 37.82 0.79
C ALA A 136 -4.56 39.33 0.64
N ALA A 137 -5.73 39.80 1.07
CA ALA A 137 -6.13 41.21 1.01
C ALA A 137 -5.55 42.07 2.13
N ALA A 138 -4.95 41.48 3.16
CA ALA A 138 -4.45 42.22 4.32
C ALA A 138 -3.30 43.16 3.94
N THR A 139 -3.44 44.44 4.30
CA THR A 139 -2.42 45.49 4.04
C THR A 139 -1.97 46.23 5.30
N ASN A 140 -2.68 46.04 6.41
CA ASN A 140 -2.37 46.66 7.69
C ASN A 140 -2.55 45.66 8.84
N GLU A 141 -2.07 46.03 10.03
CA GLU A 141 -2.09 45.16 11.22
C GLU A 141 -3.51 44.76 11.67
N SER A 142 -4.52 45.60 11.41
CA SER A 142 -5.92 45.27 11.72
C SER A 142 -6.46 44.16 10.81
N ASP A 143 -6.13 44.21 9.52
CA ASP A 143 -6.51 43.17 8.56
C ASP A 143 -5.82 41.84 8.89
N ILE A 144 -4.52 41.90 9.21
CA ILE A 144 -3.72 40.75 9.62
C ILE A 144 -4.36 40.06 10.82
N LYS A 145 -4.65 40.82 11.89
CA LYS A 145 -5.31 40.29 13.09
C LYS A 145 -6.67 39.68 12.78
N THR A 146 -7.43 40.29 11.87
CA THR A 146 -8.73 39.75 11.43
C THR A 146 -8.55 38.41 10.72
N SER A 147 -7.61 38.30 9.78
CA SER A 147 -7.33 37.05 9.07
C SER A 147 -6.89 35.91 10.01
N GLN A 148 -6.09 36.23 11.03
CA GLN A 148 -5.65 35.27 12.05
C GLN A 148 -6.82 34.78 12.90
N ASN A 149 -7.73 35.69 13.31
CA ASN A 149 -8.91 35.29 14.06
C ASN A 149 -9.82 34.36 13.24
N ILE A 150 -10.02 34.64 11.95
CA ILE A 150 -10.78 33.77 11.04
C ILE A 150 -10.08 32.40 10.92
N PHE A 151 -8.76 32.39 10.73
CA PHE A 151 -7.99 31.13 10.67
C PHE A 151 -8.18 30.29 11.94
N LEU A 152 -8.03 30.89 13.11
CA LEU A 152 -8.10 30.19 14.40
C LEU A 152 -9.50 29.67 14.74
N SER A 153 -10.55 30.39 14.32
CA SER A 153 -11.95 30.05 14.63
C SER A 153 -12.57 29.09 13.61
N ASP A 154 -12.36 29.33 12.32
CA ASP A 154 -13.13 28.66 11.26
C ASP A 154 -12.32 27.58 10.53
N CYS A 155 -11.04 27.81 10.28
CA CYS A 155 -10.22 26.95 9.41
C CYS A 155 -9.36 25.94 10.18
N GLN A 156 -8.53 26.41 11.11
CA GLN A 156 -7.58 25.59 11.87
C GLN A 156 -8.23 24.40 12.61
N PRO A 157 -9.43 24.53 13.24
CA PRO A 157 -10.04 23.43 13.98
C PRO A 157 -10.45 22.23 13.13
N LEU A 158 -10.59 22.39 11.81
CA LEU A 158 -11.01 21.32 10.89
C LEU A 158 -9.88 20.32 10.59
N PHE A 159 -8.62 20.72 10.79
CA PHE A 159 -7.46 19.92 10.41
C PHE A 159 -7.18 18.69 11.28
N PRO A 160 -7.21 18.77 12.64
CA PRO A 160 -6.80 17.65 13.48
C PRO A 160 -7.62 16.38 13.24
N ALA A 161 -8.95 16.51 13.15
CA ALA A 161 -9.85 15.37 12.94
C ALA A 161 -9.60 14.69 11.58
N LEU A 162 -9.50 15.48 10.50
CA LEU A 162 -9.24 14.95 9.16
C LEU A 162 -7.82 14.38 9.02
N THR A 163 -6.84 15.01 9.64
CA THR A 163 -5.45 14.49 9.69
C THR A 163 -5.42 13.12 10.36
N GLN A 164 -6.18 12.93 11.44
CA GLN A 164 -6.32 11.63 12.09
C GLN A 164 -7.07 10.63 11.20
N GLU A 165 -8.18 11.02 10.55
CA GLU A 165 -8.94 10.15 9.64
C GLU A 165 -8.08 9.62 8.48
N ILE A 166 -7.20 10.46 7.92
CA ILE A 166 -6.22 10.04 6.89
C ILE A 166 -5.20 9.05 7.47
N ALA A 167 -4.69 9.32 8.68
CA ALA A 167 -3.71 8.45 9.33
C ALA A 167 -4.30 7.09 9.68
N ASP A 168 -5.54 7.05 10.20
CA ASP A 168 -6.24 5.82 10.54
C ASP A 168 -6.50 4.97 9.30
N LEU A 169 -6.97 5.56 8.21
CA LEU A 169 -7.16 4.84 6.95
C LEU A 169 -5.84 4.30 6.39
N SER A 170 -4.75 5.05 6.53
CA SER A 170 -3.40 4.60 6.15
C SER A 170 -2.95 3.41 6.99
N ASN A 171 -3.16 3.46 8.31
CA ASN A 171 -2.79 2.40 9.23
C ASN A 171 -3.63 1.14 9.01
N GLU A 172 -4.93 1.29 8.76
CA GLU A 172 -5.81 0.17 8.44
C GLU A 172 -5.39 -0.50 7.13
N THR A 173 -5.06 0.29 6.11
CA THR A 173 -4.56 -0.23 4.82
C THR A 173 -3.27 -1.01 5.04
N MET A 174 -2.34 -0.51 5.87
CA MET A 174 -1.12 -1.23 6.24
C MET A 174 -1.39 -2.47 7.10
N GLY A 175 -2.44 -2.46 7.93
CA GLY A 175 -2.89 -3.65 8.67
C GLY A 175 -3.33 -4.77 7.74
N LYS A 176 -4.00 -4.44 6.63
CA LYS A 176 -4.37 -5.41 5.57
C LYS A 176 -3.12 -5.99 4.90
N VAL A 177 -2.11 -5.15 4.59
CA VAL A 177 -0.81 -5.58 4.06
C VAL A 177 -0.18 -6.65 4.97
N GLN A 178 -0.12 -6.38 6.27
CA GLN A 178 0.47 -7.33 7.23
C GLN A 178 -0.30 -8.66 7.27
N ALA A 179 -1.63 -8.60 7.34
CA ALA A 179 -2.47 -9.80 7.40
C ALA A 179 -2.32 -10.68 6.15
N ILE A 180 -2.31 -10.08 4.96
CA ILE A 180 -2.09 -10.77 3.69
C ILE A 180 -0.68 -11.37 3.65
N SER A 181 0.35 -10.60 4.02
CA SER A 181 1.74 -11.09 4.08
C SER A 181 1.87 -12.31 5.03
N ASP A 182 1.24 -12.27 6.20
CA ASP A 182 1.25 -13.39 7.16
C ASP A 182 0.56 -14.64 6.59
N GLN A 183 -0.54 -14.44 5.85
CA GLN A 183 -1.23 -15.52 5.14
C GLN A 183 -0.33 -16.13 4.04
N LEU A 184 0.34 -15.31 3.23
CA LEU A 184 1.28 -15.79 2.21
C LEU A 184 2.46 -16.55 2.83
N SER A 185 2.99 -16.04 3.94
CA SER A 185 4.05 -16.71 4.71
C SER A 185 3.61 -18.09 5.22
N THR A 186 2.37 -18.19 5.71
CA THR A 186 1.78 -19.47 6.14
C THR A 186 1.65 -20.45 4.97
N VAL A 187 1.20 -19.99 3.80
CA VAL A 187 1.12 -20.82 2.58
C VAL A 187 2.51 -21.29 2.13
N SER A 188 3.51 -20.42 2.20
CA SER A 188 4.91 -20.74 1.89
C SER A 188 5.46 -21.81 2.84
N SER A 189 5.32 -21.62 4.15
CA SER A 189 5.76 -22.57 5.18
C SER A 189 5.09 -23.95 5.01
N ASN A 190 3.77 -23.97 4.77
CA ASN A 190 3.04 -25.21 4.51
C ASN A 190 3.50 -25.89 3.22
N THR A 191 3.85 -25.12 2.18
CA THR A 191 4.38 -25.66 0.93
C THR A 191 5.76 -26.30 1.15
N ILE A 192 6.63 -25.67 1.94
CA ILE A 192 7.94 -26.23 2.32
C ILE A 192 7.76 -27.55 3.07
N TRP A 193 6.90 -27.58 4.09
CA TRP A 193 6.66 -28.81 4.85
C TRP A 193 5.98 -29.91 4.03
N ALA A 194 5.03 -29.56 3.16
CA ALA A 194 4.36 -30.52 2.27
C ALA A 194 5.33 -31.13 1.26
N THR A 195 6.23 -30.32 0.68
CA THR A 195 7.22 -30.78 -0.30
C THR A 195 8.33 -31.60 0.36
N ALA A 196 8.80 -31.19 1.54
CA ALA A 196 9.79 -31.94 2.31
C ALA A 196 9.24 -33.29 2.79
N SER A 197 8.08 -33.30 3.45
CA SER A 197 7.43 -34.54 3.91
C SER A 197 7.02 -35.44 2.74
N GLY A 198 6.48 -34.85 1.67
CA GLY A 198 6.16 -35.56 0.43
C GLY A 198 7.39 -36.23 -0.18
N SER A 199 8.52 -35.53 -0.24
CA SER A 199 9.78 -36.07 -0.77
C SER A 199 10.31 -37.26 0.05
N VAL A 200 10.27 -37.15 1.39
CA VAL A 200 10.67 -38.24 2.29
C VAL A 200 9.74 -39.45 2.15
N LEU A 201 8.42 -39.23 2.14
CA LEU A 201 7.44 -40.30 1.96
C LEU A 201 7.57 -40.98 0.59
N GLY A 202 7.76 -40.20 -0.47
CA GLY A 202 8.00 -40.71 -1.82
C GLY A 202 9.24 -41.60 -1.88
N LEU A 203 10.34 -41.17 -1.25
CA LEU A 203 11.56 -41.98 -1.11
C LEU A 203 11.32 -43.31 -0.38
N ILE A 204 10.62 -43.27 0.76
CA ILE A 204 10.31 -44.48 1.54
C ILE A 204 9.44 -45.44 0.73
N ILE A 205 8.40 -44.95 0.04
CA ILE A 205 7.52 -45.78 -0.79
C ILE A 205 8.32 -46.47 -1.89
N VAL A 206 9.19 -45.73 -2.59
CA VAL A 206 10.04 -46.30 -3.64
C VAL A 206 10.97 -47.36 -3.06
N MET A 207 11.61 -47.11 -1.93
CA MET A 207 12.53 -48.07 -1.28
C MET A 207 11.85 -49.34 -0.80
N VAL A 208 10.60 -49.27 -0.30
CA VAL A 208 9.85 -50.46 0.14
C VAL A 208 9.26 -51.24 -1.04
N SER A 209 9.03 -50.57 -2.18
CA SER A 209 8.51 -51.20 -3.40
C SER A 209 9.57 -51.85 -4.29
N ALA A 210 10.86 -51.59 -4.04
CA ALA A 210 12.01 -52.11 -4.78
C ALA A 210 12.44 -53.50 -4.29
#